data_AF-A0AA43CUI4-F1
#
_entry.id   AF-A0AA43CUI4-F1
#
_cell.length_a   1.000
_cell.length_b   1.000
_cell.length_c   1.000
_cell.angle_alpha   90.00
_cell.angle_beta   90.00
_cell.angle_gamma   90.00
#
_symmetry.space_group_name_H-M   'P 1'
#
loop_
_entity.id
_entity.type
_entity.pdbx_description
1 polymer ?
#
loop_
_entity_poly.entity_id
_entity_poly.type
_entity_poly.pdbx_seq_one_letter_code
_entity_poly.pdbx_strand_id
1 'polypeptide(L)'
;MNESSRNSAGVIILVTLLLSIGYAVLRYHILGPVPWKDLPFFILNKGLSLAAFVLLTLNFSLGPLNNLGFRVPNGWLLARKALGMSGFLLVLIHALMSFLLFRPSVYHQFFGANDTLNLVGGLSMLAGVLAFVILWGYNLSFQTFLREDHAFITFITSRRFMLFALVLGGLHLLFMGFQGWLKPEGWHGGLPPISLVAFTIFAIGYGINLFGRE
;
A
#
# COMPACT_ATOMS: atom_id res chain seq x y z
N MET A 1 24.23 -31.12 -1.27
CA MET A 1 23.61 -29.95 -0.63
C MET A 1 22.88 -29.17 -1.71
N ASN A 2 21.55 -29.29 -1.79
CA ASN A 2 20.75 -28.48 -2.71
C ASN A 2 20.81 -27.03 -2.24
N GLU A 3 20.99 -26.08 -3.17
CA GLU A 3 20.93 -24.65 -2.87
C GLU A 3 19.66 -24.36 -2.06
N SER A 4 19.86 -24.08 -0.76
CA SER A 4 18.80 -23.72 0.15
C SER A 4 18.03 -22.54 -0.46
N SER A 5 16.72 -22.64 -0.59
CA SER A 5 15.87 -21.56 -1.11
C SER A 5 16.06 -20.30 -0.27
N ARG A 6 17.00 -19.45 -0.67
CA ARG A 6 17.40 -18.27 0.10
C ARG A 6 16.21 -17.32 0.15
N ASN A 7 15.84 -16.89 1.36
CA ASN A 7 14.75 -15.94 1.54
C ASN A 7 15.01 -14.68 0.70
N SER A 8 14.11 -14.35 -0.22
CA SER A 8 14.29 -13.25 -1.18
C SER A 8 13.83 -11.88 -0.63
N ALA A 9 13.44 -11.80 0.64
CA ALA A 9 12.83 -10.60 1.23
C ALA A 9 13.66 -9.33 1.04
N GLY A 10 14.96 -9.36 1.38
CA GLY A 10 15.81 -8.17 1.31
C GLY A 10 15.87 -7.56 -0.10
N VAL A 11 15.99 -8.41 -1.12
CA VAL A 11 16.02 -7.98 -2.52
C VAL A 11 14.67 -7.41 -2.94
N ILE A 12 13.57 -8.10 -2.63
CA ILE A 12 12.21 -7.65 -2.98
C ILE A 12 11.92 -6.28 -2.33
N ILE A 13 12.25 -6.11 -1.05
CA ILE A 13 12.05 -4.86 -0.30
C ILE A 13 12.88 -3.74 -0.91
N LEU A 14 14.17 -3.96 -1.14
CA LEU A 14 15.07 -2.95 -1.70
C LEU A 14 14.62 -2.50 -3.09
N VAL A 15 14.33 -3.44 -3.99
CA VAL A 15 13.88 -3.13 -5.36
C VAL A 15 12.57 -2.37 -5.32
N THR A 16 11.62 -2.80 -4.48
CA THR A 16 10.31 -2.12 -4.35
C THR A 16 10.47 -0.68 -3.86
N LEU A 17 11.35 -0.44 -2.87
CA LEU A 17 11.66 0.90 -2.38
C LEU A 17 12.28 1.77 -3.47
N LEU A 18 13.32 1.28 -4.15
CA LEU A 18 14.02 2.04 -5.20
C LEU A 18 13.08 2.39 -6.35
N LEU A 19 12.27 1.44 -6.82
CA LEU A 19 11.31 1.68 -7.90
C LEU A 19 10.22 2.67 -7.47
N SER A 20 9.69 2.55 -6.26
CA SER A 20 8.59 3.42 -5.80
C SER A 20 9.05 4.85 -5.54
N ILE A 21 10.20 5.03 -4.89
CA ILE A 21 10.81 6.34 -4.65
C ILE A 21 11.30 6.93 -5.96
N GLY A 22 11.97 6.14 -6.80
CA GLY A 22 12.42 6.56 -8.13
C GLY A 22 11.27 7.04 -9.01
N TYR A 23 10.15 6.31 -9.01
CA TYR A 23 8.93 6.72 -9.69
C TYR A 23 8.39 8.05 -9.18
N ALA A 24 8.33 8.23 -7.86
CA ALA A 24 7.88 9.49 -7.26
C ALA A 24 8.81 10.66 -7.64
N VAL A 25 10.12 10.49 -7.50
CA VAL A 25 11.10 11.53 -7.86
C VAL A 25 11.01 11.88 -9.34
N LEU A 26 11.00 10.87 -10.23
CA LEU A 26 10.88 11.07 -11.67
C LEU A 26 9.60 11.84 -12.02
N ARG A 27 8.45 11.39 -11.53
CA ARG A 27 7.16 12.01 -11.85
C ARG A 27 7.01 13.43 -11.30
N TYR A 28 7.43 13.67 -10.06
CA TYR A 28 7.11 14.92 -9.35
C TYR A 28 8.22 15.97 -9.44
N HIS A 29 9.50 15.59 -9.47
CA HIS A 29 10.63 16.55 -9.54
C HIS A 29 11.23 16.69 -10.93
N ILE A 30 11.37 15.59 -11.68
CA ILE A 30 12.05 15.63 -12.98
C ILE A 30 11.06 16.03 -14.08
N LEU A 31 9.88 15.40 -14.08
CA LEU A 31 8.83 15.64 -15.09
C LEU A 31 7.74 16.58 -14.58
N GLY A 32 7.69 16.80 -13.27
CA GLY A 32 6.69 17.62 -12.59
C GLY A 32 7.29 18.89 -11.99
N PRO A 33 6.46 19.86 -11.58
CA PRO A 33 6.94 21.16 -11.11
C PRO A 33 7.28 21.19 -9.61
N VAL A 34 7.35 20.04 -8.92
CA VAL A 34 7.49 20.04 -7.45
C VAL A 34 8.93 20.46 -7.06
N PRO A 35 9.10 21.49 -6.22
CA PRO A 35 10.42 21.93 -5.77
C PRO A 35 11.15 20.88 -4.90
N TRP A 36 12.47 20.77 -5.04
CA TRP A 36 13.30 19.81 -4.28
C TRP A 36 13.20 19.94 -2.75
N LYS A 37 12.84 21.13 -2.23
CA LYS A 37 12.58 21.32 -0.79
C LYS A 37 11.44 20.44 -0.26
N ASP A 38 10.53 20.01 -1.14
CA ASP A 38 9.39 19.15 -0.79
C ASP A 38 9.74 17.66 -0.89
N LEU A 39 10.98 17.31 -1.24
CA LEU A 39 11.45 15.92 -1.29
C LEU A 39 11.30 15.17 0.06
N PRO A 40 11.79 15.69 1.22
CA PRO A 40 11.92 14.89 2.43
C PRO A 40 10.59 14.41 3.01
N PHE A 41 9.55 15.25 2.94
CA PHE A 41 8.24 14.92 3.48
C PHE A 41 7.21 14.62 2.39
N PHE A 42 7.06 15.47 1.38
CA PHE A 42 5.95 15.32 0.45
C PHE A 42 6.20 14.21 -0.57
N ILE A 43 7.36 14.19 -1.24
CA ILE A 43 7.65 13.19 -2.27
C ILE A 43 8.08 11.85 -1.68
N LEU A 44 8.88 11.86 -0.61
CA LEU A 44 9.24 10.62 0.07
C LEU A 44 8.00 9.92 0.63
N ASN A 45 7.03 10.65 1.21
CA ASN A 45 5.77 10.06 1.68
C ASN A 45 5.01 9.33 0.56
N LYS A 46 4.99 9.89 -0.65
CA LYS A 46 4.35 9.24 -1.83
C LYS A 46 5.10 7.98 -2.26
N GLY A 47 6.43 8.02 -2.28
CA GLY A 47 7.26 6.86 -2.64
C GLY A 47 7.14 5.73 -1.61
N LEU A 48 7.20 6.05 -0.32
CA LEU A 48 7.06 5.09 0.77
C LEU A 48 5.66 4.48 0.81
N SER A 49 4.61 5.28 0.57
CA SER A 49 3.24 4.75 0.53
C SER A 49 3.02 3.76 -0.61
N LEU A 50 3.55 4.04 -1.80
CA LEU A 50 3.52 3.09 -2.92
C LEU A 50 4.30 1.81 -2.59
N ALA A 51 5.51 1.94 -2.04
CA ALA A 51 6.32 0.79 -1.66
C ALA A 51 5.61 -0.07 -0.61
N ALA A 52 5.05 0.55 0.43
CA ALA A 52 4.27 -0.11 1.44
C ALA A 52 3.13 -0.93 0.83
N PHE A 53 2.40 -0.31 -0.09
CA PHE A 53 1.24 -0.91 -0.73
C PHE A 53 1.61 -2.11 -1.62
N VAL A 54 2.71 -2.01 -2.38
CA VAL A 54 3.26 -3.13 -3.18
C VAL A 54 3.66 -4.29 -2.27
N LEU A 55 4.41 -4.03 -1.20
CA LEU A 55 4.88 -5.07 -0.28
C LEU A 55 3.72 -5.79 0.41
N LEU A 56 2.70 -5.05 0.86
CA LEU A 56 1.48 -5.62 1.43
C LEU A 56 0.71 -6.45 0.39
N THR A 57 0.58 -5.93 -0.83
CA THR A 57 -0.07 -6.68 -1.92
C THR A 57 0.65 -7.99 -2.20
N LEU A 58 1.99 -7.99 -2.26
CA LEU A 58 2.77 -9.21 -2.42
C LEU A 58 2.61 -10.16 -1.23
N ASN A 59 2.65 -9.64 0.01
CA ASN A 59 2.42 -10.42 1.21
C ASN A 59 1.10 -11.21 1.13
N PHE A 60 0.02 -10.54 0.74
CA PHE A 60 -1.31 -11.16 0.68
C PHE A 60 -1.51 -12.03 -0.56
N SER A 61 -0.87 -11.71 -1.68
CA SER A 61 -1.19 -12.32 -2.98
C SER A 61 -0.30 -13.50 -3.36
N LEU A 62 0.94 -13.60 -2.87
CA LEU A 62 1.88 -14.66 -3.28
C LEU A 62 1.38 -16.08 -2.96
N GLY A 63 0.72 -16.26 -1.82
CA GLY A 63 0.11 -17.56 -1.46
C GLY A 63 -1.08 -17.91 -2.38
N PRO A 64 -2.12 -17.07 -2.43
CA PRO A 64 -3.24 -17.27 -3.35
C PRO A 64 -2.83 -17.42 -4.83
N LEU A 65 -1.82 -16.69 -5.28
CA LEU A 65 -1.28 -16.83 -6.64
C LEU A 65 -0.73 -18.24 -6.89
N ASN A 66 -0.04 -18.81 -5.91
CA ASN A 66 0.45 -20.19 -5.98
C ASN A 66 -0.70 -21.20 -6.00
N ASN A 67 -1.78 -20.95 -5.25
CA ASN A 67 -2.99 -21.79 -5.26
C ASN A 67 -3.72 -21.77 -6.61
N LEU A 68 -3.63 -20.66 -7.35
CA LEU A 68 -4.16 -20.55 -8.73
C LEU A 68 -3.33 -21.32 -9.77
N GLY A 69 -2.29 -22.06 -9.36
CA GLY A 69 -1.46 -22.88 -10.24
C GLY A 69 -0.26 -22.14 -10.84
N PHE A 70 -0.02 -20.88 -10.48
CA PHE A 70 1.20 -20.19 -10.89
C PHE A 70 2.41 -20.68 -10.08
N ARG A 71 3.54 -20.89 -10.74
CA ARG A 71 4.79 -21.29 -10.07
C ARG A 71 5.43 -20.10 -9.38
N VAL A 72 5.14 -19.91 -8.09
CA VAL A 72 5.79 -18.89 -7.26
C VAL A 72 7.06 -19.46 -6.63
N PRO A 73 8.24 -18.83 -6.77
CA PRO A 73 9.47 -19.33 -6.16
C PRO A 73 9.35 -19.47 -4.63
N ASN A 74 9.88 -20.57 -4.08
CA ASN A 74 9.86 -20.81 -2.63
C ASN A 74 10.47 -19.65 -1.82
N GLY A 75 11.55 -19.03 -2.33
CA GLY A 75 12.18 -17.87 -1.68
C GLY A 75 11.24 -16.66 -1.52
N TRP A 76 10.25 -16.51 -2.41
CA TRP A 76 9.23 -15.45 -2.35
C TRP A 76 8.11 -15.81 -1.37
N LEU A 77 7.68 -17.08 -1.35
CA LEU A 77 6.70 -17.58 -0.39
C LEU A 77 7.22 -17.45 1.06
N LEU A 78 8.51 -17.71 1.28
CA LEU A 78 9.21 -17.53 2.55
C LEU A 78 9.39 -16.05 2.92
N ALA A 79 9.46 -15.15 1.93
CA ALA A 79 9.62 -13.71 2.16
C ALA A 79 8.35 -13.05 2.72
N ARG A 80 7.16 -13.64 2.53
CA ARG A 80 5.86 -13.01 2.84
C ARG A 80 5.81 -12.33 4.21
N LYS A 81 6.25 -13.00 5.29
CA LYS A 81 6.23 -12.39 6.64
C LYS A 81 7.05 -11.10 6.68
N ALA A 82 8.26 -11.10 6.14
CA ALA A 82 9.12 -9.92 6.08
C ALA A 82 8.48 -8.81 5.21
N LEU A 83 7.89 -9.15 4.07
CA LEU A 83 7.18 -8.18 3.23
C LEU A 83 6.01 -7.53 3.97
N GLY A 84 5.25 -8.32 4.74
CA GLY A 84 4.11 -7.83 5.54
C GLY A 84 4.55 -6.87 6.64
N MET A 85 5.55 -7.26 7.43
CA MET A 85 6.08 -6.40 8.52
C MET A 85 6.73 -5.12 7.98
N SER A 86 7.52 -5.21 6.91
CA SER A 86 8.13 -4.04 6.27
C SER A 86 7.07 -3.15 5.64
N GLY A 87 6.08 -3.71 4.95
CA GLY A 87 4.95 -2.98 4.41
C GLY A 87 4.19 -2.22 5.49
N PHE A 88 3.87 -2.88 6.61
CA PHE A 88 3.23 -2.24 7.76
C PHE A 88 4.06 -1.08 8.34
N LEU A 89 5.37 -1.26 8.54
CA LEU A 89 6.23 -0.19 9.03
C LEU A 89 6.23 1.02 8.08
N LEU A 90 6.27 0.78 6.78
CA LEU A 90 6.19 1.85 5.78
C LEU A 90 4.82 2.54 5.78
N VAL A 91 3.71 1.81 5.99
CA VAL A 91 2.38 2.43 6.18
C VAL A 91 2.36 3.29 7.44
N LEU A 92 2.97 2.85 8.55
CA LEU A 92 3.07 3.65 9.77
C LEU A 92 3.84 4.96 9.51
N ILE A 93 5.00 4.88 8.84
CA ILE A 93 5.76 6.08 8.45
C ILE A 93 4.90 6.98 7.55
N HIS A 94 4.23 6.41 6.56
CA HIS A 94 3.32 7.14 5.67
C HIS A 94 2.21 7.86 6.44
N ALA A 95 1.57 7.19 7.41
CA ALA A 95 0.52 7.77 8.22
C ALA A 95 1.05 8.96 9.04
N LEU A 96 2.20 8.80 9.71
CA LEU A 96 2.82 9.86 10.51
C LEU A 96 3.24 11.06 9.64
N MET A 97 3.88 10.82 8.50
CA MET A 97 4.24 11.89 7.56
C MET A 97 3.00 12.59 7.00
N SER A 98 1.95 11.82 6.70
CA SER A 98 0.69 12.38 6.20
C SER A 98 0.00 13.25 7.24
N PHE A 99 -0.02 12.86 8.51
CA PHE A 99 -0.54 13.69 9.60
C PHE A 99 0.20 15.04 9.70
N LEU A 100 1.53 15.04 9.62
CA LEU A 100 2.33 16.27 9.66
C LEU A 100 2.08 17.18 8.45
N LEU A 101 1.70 16.60 7.31
CA LEU A 101 1.39 17.32 6.07
C LEU A 101 -0.11 17.65 5.93
N PHE A 102 -0.97 17.21 6.84
CA PHE A 102 -2.43 17.21 6.65
C PHE A 102 -3.04 18.60 6.86
N ARG A 103 -2.90 19.45 5.84
CA ARG A 103 -3.43 20.81 5.82
C ARG A 103 -3.95 21.21 4.43
N PRO A 104 -4.90 22.16 4.33
CA PRO A 104 -5.47 22.61 3.06
C PRO A 104 -4.44 23.07 2.03
N SER A 105 -3.36 23.74 2.46
CA SER A 105 -2.30 24.21 1.56
C SER A 105 -1.49 23.10 0.89
N VAL A 106 -1.55 21.87 1.39
CA VAL A 106 -0.83 20.71 0.81
C VAL A 106 -1.80 19.75 0.12
N TYR A 107 -2.93 19.44 0.77
CA TYR A 107 -3.92 18.49 0.27
C TYR A 107 -5.27 19.15 -0.03
N HIS A 108 -5.26 20.28 -0.75
CA HIS A 108 -6.45 21.08 -1.07
C HIS A 108 -7.65 20.26 -1.56
N GLN A 109 -7.43 19.17 -2.30
CA GLN A 109 -8.49 18.27 -2.77
C GLN A 109 -9.33 17.61 -1.65
N PHE A 110 -8.82 17.53 -0.42
CA PHE A 110 -9.53 16.96 0.73
C PHE A 110 -10.30 17.99 1.55
N PHE A 111 -10.11 19.27 1.28
CA PHE A 111 -10.71 20.35 2.04
C PHE A 111 -11.74 21.12 1.20
N GLY A 112 -12.74 21.70 1.85
CA GLY A 112 -13.74 22.58 1.25
C GLY A 112 -13.40 24.06 1.45
N ALA A 113 -14.35 24.93 1.13
CA ALA A 113 -14.17 26.39 1.19
C ALA A 113 -13.86 26.95 2.59
N ASN A 114 -14.20 26.22 3.65
CA ASN A 114 -14.01 26.65 5.04
C ASN A 114 -12.81 25.96 5.72
N ASP A 115 -11.85 25.43 4.94
CA ASP A 115 -10.72 24.62 5.42
C ASP A 115 -11.12 23.37 6.23
N THR A 116 -12.39 22.97 6.15
CA THR A 116 -12.91 21.73 6.72
C THR A 116 -12.81 20.59 5.71
N LEU A 117 -12.80 19.35 6.19
CA LEU A 117 -12.83 18.20 5.29
C LEU A 117 -14.10 18.20 4.44
N ASN A 118 -13.91 18.07 3.12
CA ASN A 118 -15.02 17.77 2.23
C ASN A 118 -15.38 16.27 2.34
N LEU A 119 -16.53 15.87 1.78
CA LEU A 119 -17.02 14.49 1.88
C LEU A 119 -16.01 13.46 1.35
N VAL A 120 -15.36 13.77 0.22
CA VAL A 120 -14.37 12.88 -0.41
C VAL A 120 -13.13 12.71 0.46
N GLY A 121 -12.64 13.81 1.04
CA GLY A 121 -11.55 13.80 2.01
C GLY A 121 -11.90 12.99 3.26
N GLY A 122 -13.09 13.22 3.82
CA GLY A 122 -13.58 12.48 4.99
C GLY A 122 -13.66 10.98 4.74
N LEU A 123 -14.27 10.55 3.63
CA LEU A 123 -14.37 9.13 3.27
C LEU A 123 -13.01 8.48 3.01
N SER A 124 -12.11 9.19 2.33
CA SER A 124 -10.74 8.72 2.09
C SER A 124 -9.97 8.51 3.39
N MET A 125 -10.04 9.48 4.32
CA MET A 125 -9.35 9.39 5.61
C MET A 125 -9.96 8.29 6.49
N LEU A 126 -11.29 8.17 6.54
CA LEU A 126 -11.95 7.11 7.29
C LEU A 126 -11.54 5.72 6.76
N ALA A 127 -11.55 5.51 5.45
CA ALA A 127 -11.09 4.27 4.83
C ALA A 127 -9.63 3.97 5.18
N GLY A 128 -8.76 4.99 5.14
CA GLY A 128 -7.34 4.87 5.49
C GLY A 128 -7.12 4.49 6.97
N VAL A 129 -7.83 5.13 7.89
CA VAL A 129 -7.75 4.84 9.33
C VAL A 129 -8.25 3.42 9.63
N LEU A 130 -9.40 3.02 9.08
CA LEU A 130 -9.93 1.68 9.28
C LEU A 130 -8.99 0.60 8.69
N ALA A 131 -8.46 0.83 7.49
CA ALA A 131 -7.47 -0.05 6.87
C ALA A 131 -6.21 -0.17 7.74
N PHE A 132 -5.72 0.94 8.27
CA PHE A 132 -4.54 0.97 9.13
C PHE A 132 -4.74 0.21 10.44
N VAL A 133 -5.87 0.42 11.12
CA VAL A 133 -6.21 -0.30 12.37
C VAL A 133 -6.33 -1.80 12.12
N ILE A 134 -6.99 -2.20 11.04
CA ILE A 134 -7.10 -3.62 10.66
C ILE A 134 -5.73 -4.21 10.35
N LEU A 135 -4.89 -3.51 9.58
CA LEU A 135 -3.54 -3.95 9.27
C LEU A 135 -2.68 -4.06 10.53
N TRP A 136 -2.86 -3.15 11.49
CA TRP A 136 -2.21 -3.22 12.80
C TRP A 136 -2.62 -4.49 13.54
N GLY A 137 -3.92 -4.79 13.61
CA GLY A 137 -4.44 -6.03 14.18
C GLY A 137 -3.89 -7.29 13.48
N TYR A 138 -3.80 -7.27 12.16
CA TYR A 138 -3.16 -8.32 11.38
C TYR A 138 -1.66 -8.46 11.71
N ASN A 139 -0.94 -7.35 11.86
CA ASN A 139 0.49 -7.40 12.21
C ASN A 139 0.72 -7.95 13.62
N LEU A 140 -0.18 -7.68 14.57
CA LEU A 140 -0.17 -8.26 15.92
C LEU A 140 -0.32 -9.79 15.87
N SER A 141 -1.01 -10.34 14.86
CA SER A 141 -1.12 -11.78 14.64
C SER A 141 0.22 -12.48 14.37
N PHE A 142 1.28 -11.73 14.05
CA PHE A 142 2.64 -12.26 13.90
C PHE A 142 3.44 -12.32 15.21
N GLN A 143 2.91 -11.74 16.31
CA GLN A 143 3.54 -11.75 17.63
C GLN A 143 3.21 -13.06 18.37
N THR A 144 4.19 -13.61 19.08
CA THR A 144 4.13 -14.96 19.65
C THR A 144 3.07 -15.12 20.74
N PHE A 145 2.81 -14.09 21.55
CA PHE A 145 1.82 -14.17 22.63
C PHE A 145 0.36 -14.14 22.14
N LEU A 146 0.07 -13.52 21.00
CA LEU A 146 -1.28 -13.51 20.40
C LEU A 146 -1.54 -14.68 19.47
N ARG A 147 -0.50 -15.43 19.09
CA ARG A 147 -0.65 -16.67 18.31
C ARG A 147 -1.39 -17.76 19.06
N GLU A 148 -1.43 -17.69 20.39
CA GLU A 148 -2.12 -18.64 21.26
C GLU A 148 -3.64 -18.40 21.27
N ASP A 149 -4.12 -17.22 20.85
CA ASP A 149 -5.55 -16.95 20.64
C ASP A 149 -5.99 -17.42 19.24
N HIS A 150 -6.26 -18.72 19.15
CA HIS A 150 -6.69 -19.38 17.91
C HIS A 150 -7.95 -18.75 17.28
N ALA A 151 -8.88 -18.23 18.08
CA ALA A 151 -10.12 -17.64 17.58
C ALA A 151 -9.84 -16.29 16.89
N PHE A 152 -9.05 -15.43 17.54
CA PHE A 152 -8.62 -14.16 16.96
C PHE A 152 -7.81 -14.36 15.67
N ILE A 153 -6.83 -15.27 15.67
CA ILE A 153 -6.01 -15.56 14.50
C ILE A 153 -6.87 -16.08 13.33
N THR A 154 -7.80 -16.99 13.59
CA THR A 154 -8.68 -17.55 12.55
C THR A 154 -9.57 -16.46 11.95
N PHE A 155 -10.11 -15.57 12.78
CA PHE A 155 -10.93 -14.46 12.31
C PHE A 155 -10.15 -13.46 11.45
N ILE A 156 -9.03 -12.94 11.97
CA ILE A 156 -8.24 -11.88 11.32
C ILE A 156 -7.55 -12.35 10.04
N THR A 157 -7.30 -13.66 9.91
CA THR A 157 -6.71 -14.26 8.70
C THR A 157 -7.76 -14.85 7.75
N SER A 158 -9.04 -14.82 8.12
CA SER A 158 -10.12 -15.36 7.29
C SER A 158 -10.21 -14.64 5.94
N ARG A 159 -10.62 -15.37 4.91
CA ARG A 159 -10.78 -14.85 3.54
C ARG A 159 -11.66 -13.60 3.49
N ARG A 160 -12.83 -13.65 4.11
CA ARG A 160 -13.80 -12.54 4.10
C ARG A 160 -13.21 -11.29 4.74
N PHE A 161 -12.57 -11.45 5.90
CA PHE A 161 -11.97 -10.34 6.61
C PHE A 161 -10.81 -9.72 5.82
N MET A 162 -9.91 -10.55 5.27
CA MET A 162 -8.78 -10.07 4.47
C MET A 162 -9.22 -9.35 3.19
N LEU A 163 -10.22 -9.87 2.48
CA LEU A 163 -10.77 -9.20 1.30
C LEU A 163 -11.42 -7.87 1.67
N PHE A 164 -12.15 -7.81 2.78
CA PHE A 164 -12.72 -6.56 3.28
C PHE A 164 -11.61 -5.54 3.64
N ALA A 165 -10.55 -5.98 4.34
CA ALA A 165 -9.41 -5.14 4.68
C ALA A 165 -8.74 -4.54 3.44
N LEU A 166 -8.57 -5.35 2.38
CA LEU A 166 -8.03 -4.90 1.10
C LEU A 166 -8.93 -3.84 0.46
N VAL A 167 -10.26 -4.02 0.48
CA VAL A 167 -11.21 -3.04 -0.07
C VAL A 167 -11.06 -1.69 0.61
N LEU A 168 -10.85 -1.63 1.94
CA LEU A 168 -10.64 -0.34 2.62
C LEU A 168 -9.40 0.39 2.11
N GLY A 169 -8.29 -0.33 1.87
CA GLY A 169 -7.10 0.25 1.22
C GLY A 169 -7.40 0.73 -0.21
N GLY A 170 -8.17 -0.03 -0.98
CA GLY A 170 -8.64 0.36 -2.30
C GLY A 170 -9.54 1.60 -2.29
N LEU A 171 -10.46 1.70 -1.33
CA LEU A 171 -11.35 2.85 -1.15
C LEU A 171 -10.58 4.11 -0.77
N HIS A 172 -9.58 4.00 0.10
CA HIS A 172 -8.68 5.10 0.42
C HIS A 172 -8.01 5.68 -0.84
N LEU A 173 -7.49 4.81 -1.71
CA LEU A 173 -6.89 5.21 -3.00
C LEU A 173 -7.93 5.76 -3.99
N LEU A 174 -9.09 5.13 -4.07
CA LEU A 174 -10.18 5.50 -4.98
C LEU A 174 -10.65 6.92 -4.67
N PHE A 175 -11.08 7.19 -3.44
CA PHE A 175 -11.55 8.52 -3.05
C PHE A 175 -10.46 9.58 -3.15
N MET A 176 -9.19 9.21 -2.94
CA MET A 176 -8.06 10.12 -3.14
C MET A 176 -7.79 10.48 -4.61
N GLY A 177 -7.99 9.54 -5.55
CA GLY A 177 -7.39 9.62 -6.87
C GLY A 177 -8.34 9.68 -8.05
N PHE A 178 -9.58 9.18 -7.93
CA PHE A 178 -10.42 8.85 -9.09
C PHE A 178 -10.63 10.01 -10.07
N GLN A 179 -10.80 11.23 -9.58
CA GLN A 179 -11.01 12.42 -10.43
C GLN A 179 -9.78 12.76 -11.29
N GLY A 180 -8.58 12.48 -10.79
CA GLY A 180 -7.32 12.75 -11.50
C GLY A 180 -6.89 11.62 -12.43
N TRP A 181 -7.41 10.40 -12.24
CA TRP A 181 -7.03 9.24 -13.05
C TRP A 181 -7.50 9.38 -14.50
N LEU A 182 -8.69 9.93 -14.72
CA LEU A 182 -9.30 10.05 -16.05
C LEU A 182 -8.90 11.33 -16.80
N LYS A 183 -7.88 12.05 -16.31
CA LYS A 183 -7.39 13.30 -16.91
C LYS A 183 -5.91 13.18 -17.30
N PRO A 184 -5.60 12.56 -18.46
CA PRO A 184 -4.21 12.38 -18.91
C PRO A 184 -3.42 13.68 -19.06
N GLU A 185 -4.10 14.80 -19.30
CA GLU A 185 -3.51 16.14 -19.36
C GLU A 185 -2.75 16.51 -18.07
N GLY A 186 -3.16 15.97 -16.92
CA GLY A 186 -2.49 16.17 -15.62
C GLY A 186 -1.34 15.20 -15.33
N TRP A 187 -0.96 14.36 -16.28
CA TRP A 187 0.08 13.35 -16.11
C TRP A 187 1.44 13.92 -16.49
N HIS A 188 2.22 14.30 -15.48
CA HIS A 188 3.58 14.83 -15.67
C HIS A 188 4.45 13.85 -16.47
N GLY A 189 4.90 14.30 -17.64
CA GLY A 189 5.66 13.50 -18.60
C GLY A 189 4.93 12.25 -19.10
N GLY A 190 3.59 12.25 -19.10
CA GLY A 190 2.77 11.11 -19.49
C GLY A 190 2.71 9.99 -18.43
N LEU A 191 3.30 10.18 -17.25
CA LEU A 191 3.29 9.17 -16.19
C LEU A 191 1.99 9.22 -15.35
N PRO A 192 1.31 8.08 -15.14
CA PRO A 192 0.07 8.04 -14.39
C PRO A 192 0.25 8.54 -12.94
N PRO A 193 -0.81 9.06 -12.29
CA PRO A 193 -0.77 9.39 -10.88
C PRO A 193 -0.33 8.18 -10.04
N ILE A 194 0.48 8.42 -9.00
CA ILE A 194 0.98 7.33 -8.15
C ILE A 194 -0.15 6.53 -7.49
N SER A 195 -1.28 7.18 -7.20
CA SER A 195 -2.48 6.54 -6.69
C SER A 195 -3.14 5.61 -7.70
N LEU A 196 -3.07 5.92 -9.01
CA LEU A 196 -3.56 5.03 -10.06
C LEU A 196 -2.68 3.79 -10.16
N VAL A 197 -1.35 3.95 -10.13
CA VAL A 197 -0.40 2.83 -10.11
C VAL A 197 -0.67 1.91 -8.92
N ALA A 198 -0.81 2.48 -7.72
CA ALA A 198 -1.15 1.73 -6.52
C ALA A 198 -2.53 1.04 -6.65
N PHE A 199 -3.53 1.70 -7.24
CA PHE A 199 -4.85 1.12 -7.44
C PHE A 199 -4.86 -0.02 -8.48
N THR A 200 -4.02 0.05 -9.51
CA THR A 200 -3.85 -1.06 -10.46
C THR A 200 -3.23 -2.28 -9.75
N ILE A 201 -2.20 -2.07 -8.93
CA ILE A 201 -1.60 -3.13 -8.11
C ILE A 201 -2.63 -3.70 -7.14
N PHE A 202 -3.43 -2.85 -6.51
CA PHE A 202 -4.57 -3.26 -5.68
C PHE A 202 -5.54 -4.15 -6.45
N ALA A 203 -6.01 -3.73 -7.62
CA ALA A 203 -7.00 -4.47 -8.39
C ALA A 203 -6.50 -5.87 -8.78
N ILE A 204 -5.23 -5.97 -9.20
CA ILE A 204 -4.57 -7.24 -9.51
C ILE A 204 -4.47 -8.11 -8.25
N GLY A 205 -3.94 -7.57 -7.15
CA GLY A 205 -3.80 -8.29 -5.89
C GLY A 205 -5.14 -8.74 -5.29
N TYR A 206 -6.15 -7.89 -5.38
CA TYR A 206 -7.52 -8.19 -4.96
C TYR A 206 -8.10 -9.33 -5.80
N GLY A 207 -7.96 -9.30 -7.12
CA GLY A 207 -8.38 -10.39 -8.01
C GLY A 207 -7.69 -11.71 -7.66
N ILE A 208 -6.37 -11.70 -7.48
CA ILE A 208 -5.59 -12.88 -7.06
C ILE A 208 -6.13 -13.44 -5.73
N ASN A 209 -6.39 -12.59 -4.74
CA ASN A 209 -6.94 -13.03 -3.46
C ASN A 209 -8.39 -13.49 -3.57
N LEU A 210 -9.19 -12.89 -4.45
CA LEU A 210 -10.59 -13.25 -4.64
C LEU A 210 -10.71 -14.68 -5.18
N PHE A 211 -9.86 -15.06 -6.14
CA PHE A 211 -9.92 -16.37 -6.78
C PHE A 211 -9.02 -17.43 -6.14
N GLY A 212 -7.87 -17.05 -5.58
CA GLY A 212 -6.88 -18.00 -5.08
C GLY A 212 -6.90 -18.28 -3.58
N ARG A 213 -7.72 -17.53 -2.82
CA ARG A 213 -7.84 -17.71 -1.37
C ARG A 213 -8.98 -18.67 -1.09
N GLU A 214 -8.66 -19.83 -0.53
CA GLU A 214 -9.60 -20.81 0.01
C GLU A 214 -9.83 -20.55 1.50
#